data_AF-A0A843FAC4-F1
#
_entry.id   AF-A0A843FAC4-F1
#
_cell.length_a   1.000
_cell.length_b   1.000
_cell.length_c   1.000
_cell.angle_alpha   90.00
_cell.angle_beta   90.00
_cell.angle_gamma   90.00
#
_symmetry.space_group_name_H-M   'P 1'
#
loop_
_entity.id
_entity.type
_entity.pdbx_description
1 polymer ?
#
loop_
_entity_poly.entity_id
_entity_poly.type
_entity_poly.pdbx_seq_one_letter_code
_entity_poly.pdbx_strand_id
1 'polypeptide(L)'
;MNRCINDAFNPISYILVGNGKNTPSKDDVILGNETSRCKCSCTADLNSKCLILTGKFKAKEIIGTSEIGVANDKILISHDSYPKFTDDSLTGFSGDVNVEYRFQFTTGYERNEFTESTTEGIYYIYEESPVVGVIENGDSGYRKVNSLETLISVRGSYYYDYESQNLYIHPFDSNSLNHEIIIQTR
;
A
#
# COMPACT_ATOMS: atom_id res chain seq x y z
N MET A 1 -4.23 -5.99 7.12
CA MET A 1 -4.18 -7.45 6.92
C MET A 1 -3.56 -7.66 5.55
N ASN A 2 -2.24 -7.93 5.53
CA ASN A 2 -1.48 -8.12 4.31
C ASN A 2 -1.91 -9.44 3.68
N ARG A 3 -2.76 -9.38 2.64
CA ARG A 3 -3.31 -10.54 1.93
C ARG A 3 -2.24 -11.40 1.23
N CYS A 4 -0.96 -11.01 1.28
CA CYS A 4 0.08 -11.49 0.37
C CYS A 4 1.35 -12.04 1.05
N ILE A 5 1.39 -12.21 2.37
CA ILE A 5 2.63 -12.67 3.05
C ILE A 5 2.75 -14.20 3.08
N ASN A 6 1.64 -14.95 3.10
CA ASN A 6 1.68 -16.38 3.47
C ASN A 6 1.10 -17.37 2.46
N ASP A 7 0.46 -16.92 1.37
CA ASP A 7 -0.19 -17.81 0.41
C ASP A 7 0.50 -17.78 -0.96
N ALA A 8 0.86 -18.95 -1.48
CA ALA A 8 1.34 -19.11 -2.85
C ALA A 8 0.16 -18.93 -3.82
N PHE A 9 -0.02 -17.71 -4.33
CA PHE A 9 -1.04 -17.44 -5.35
C PHE A 9 -0.54 -17.80 -6.75
N ASN A 10 -1.45 -18.33 -7.59
CA ASN A 10 -1.14 -18.45 -9.01
C ASN A 10 -0.93 -17.06 -9.63
N PRO A 11 -0.14 -16.96 -10.71
CA PRO A 11 0.12 -15.69 -11.37
C PRO A 11 -1.14 -14.96 -11.79
N ILE A 12 -1.10 -13.62 -11.73
CA ILE A 12 -2.14 -12.76 -12.28
C ILE A 12 -2.31 -13.09 -13.77
N SER A 13 -3.55 -13.38 -14.16
CA SER A 13 -3.86 -13.93 -15.48
C SER A 13 -4.80 -13.06 -16.30
N TYR A 14 -5.51 -12.12 -15.66
CA TYR A 14 -6.51 -11.28 -16.31
C TYR A 14 -6.43 -9.83 -15.88
N ILE A 15 -6.71 -8.94 -16.84
CA ILE A 15 -7.16 -7.56 -16.57
C ILE A 15 -8.67 -7.54 -16.73
N LEU A 16 -9.33 -6.86 -15.81
CA LEU A 16 -10.77 -6.66 -15.71
C LEU A 16 -11.05 -5.17 -15.87
N VAL A 17 -12.15 -4.82 -16.52
CA VAL A 17 -12.66 -3.44 -16.56
C VAL A 17 -14.13 -3.44 -16.19
N GLY A 18 -14.59 -2.33 -15.61
CA GLY A 18 -15.94 -2.24 -15.09
C GLY A 18 -16.43 -0.82 -14.81
N ASN A 19 -17.66 -0.76 -14.31
CA ASN A 19 -18.39 0.47 -14.04
C ASN A 19 -18.72 0.62 -12.55
N GLY A 20 -17.72 0.63 -11.68
CA GLY A 20 -17.95 0.96 -10.27
C GLY A 20 -17.54 2.39 -9.93
N LYS A 21 -18.03 2.86 -8.79
CA LYS A 21 -17.80 4.21 -8.26
C LYS A 21 -17.17 4.16 -6.87
N ASN A 22 -16.83 2.97 -6.39
CA ASN A 22 -16.40 2.79 -5.02
C ASN A 22 -14.89 2.97 -4.99
N THR A 23 -14.42 3.75 -4.00
CA THR A 23 -12.99 3.83 -3.73
C THR A 23 -12.47 2.43 -3.40
N PRO A 24 -11.38 1.96 -4.04
CA PRO A 24 -10.81 0.65 -3.77
C PRO A 24 -10.55 0.43 -2.28
N SER A 25 -10.99 -0.71 -1.77
CA SER A 25 -10.74 -1.17 -0.41
C SER A 25 -9.90 -2.43 -0.42
N LYS A 26 -9.05 -2.58 0.60
CA LYS A 26 -8.30 -3.82 0.86
C LYS A 26 -9.22 -5.03 1.01
N ASP A 27 -10.50 -4.82 1.30
CA ASP A 27 -11.46 -5.89 1.57
C ASP A 27 -12.17 -6.38 0.30
N ASP A 28 -11.99 -5.70 -0.84
CA ASP A 28 -12.65 -6.05 -2.09
C ASP A 28 -12.15 -7.40 -2.65
N VAL A 29 -13.08 -8.26 -3.07
CA VAL A 29 -12.80 -9.61 -3.58
C VAL A 29 -13.28 -9.83 -5.02
N ILE A 30 -14.07 -8.89 -5.55
CA ILE A 30 -14.61 -8.87 -6.91
C ILE A 30 -14.62 -7.44 -7.44
N LEU A 31 -14.48 -7.27 -8.76
CA LEU A 31 -14.69 -5.97 -9.39
C LEU A 31 -16.20 -5.75 -9.50
N GLY A 32 -16.74 -4.81 -8.70
CA GLY A 32 -18.17 -4.76 -8.38
C GLY A 32 -19.13 -4.71 -9.57
N ASN A 33 -18.70 -4.09 -10.69
CA ASN A 33 -19.46 -4.02 -11.94
C ASN A 33 -18.56 -4.37 -13.13
N GLU A 34 -17.87 -5.51 -13.09
CA GLU A 34 -17.09 -6.02 -14.23
C GLU A 34 -17.95 -6.07 -15.50
N THR A 35 -17.51 -5.38 -16.55
CA THR A 35 -18.16 -5.38 -17.87
C THR A 35 -17.40 -6.25 -18.87
N SER A 36 -16.10 -6.39 -18.70
CA SER A 36 -15.23 -7.15 -19.60
C SER A 36 -13.97 -7.61 -18.90
N ARG A 37 -13.43 -8.72 -19.40
CA ARG A 37 -12.15 -9.27 -18.97
C ARG A 37 -11.35 -9.80 -20.14
N CYS A 38 -10.03 -9.63 -20.09
CA CYS A 38 -9.13 -10.23 -21.05
C CYS A 38 -7.96 -10.91 -20.35
N LYS A 39 -7.37 -11.91 -21.01
CA LYS A 39 -6.10 -12.48 -20.55
C LYS A 39 -5.00 -11.44 -20.73
N CYS A 40 -4.13 -11.32 -19.73
CA CYS A 40 -2.99 -10.42 -19.78
C CYS A 40 -1.66 -11.17 -19.95
N SER A 41 -0.70 -10.51 -20.58
CA SER A 41 0.71 -10.87 -20.49
C SER A 41 1.38 -10.07 -19.39
N CYS A 42 2.34 -10.67 -18.69
CA CYS A 42 3.14 -10.00 -17.67
C CYS A 42 4.57 -9.80 -18.17
N THR A 43 5.09 -8.58 -18.03
CA THR A 43 6.51 -8.26 -18.28
C THR A 43 7.08 -7.52 -17.07
N ALA A 44 8.38 -7.69 -16.83
CA ALA A 44 9.10 -6.97 -15.78
C ALA A 44 9.92 -5.82 -16.40
N ASP A 45 9.70 -4.60 -15.93
CA ASP A 45 10.58 -3.46 -16.16
C ASP A 45 11.46 -3.27 -14.91
N LEU A 46 12.68 -3.80 -14.99
CA LEU A 46 13.63 -3.74 -13.88
C LEU A 46 14.17 -2.34 -13.62
N ASN A 47 14.21 -1.47 -14.63
CA ASN A 47 14.70 -0.10 -14.48
C ASN A 47 13.69 0.73 -13.68
N SER A 48 12.41 0.58 -14.00
CA SER A 48 11.32 1.25 -13.30
C SER A 48 10.86 0.49 -12.04
N LYS A 49 11.43 -0.70 -11.78
CA LYS A 49 11.04 -1.63 -10.71
C LYS A 49 9.54 -1.94 -10.74
N CYS A 50 9.01 -2.22 -11.93
CA CYS A 50 7.59 -2.47 -12.14
C CYS A 50 7.33 -3.85 -12.76
N LEU A 51 6.22 -4.48 -12.37
CA LEU A 51 5.56 -5.48 -13.23
C LEU A 51 4.47 -4.77 -14.04
N ILE A 52 4.46 -5.01 -15.34
CA ILE A 52 3.50 -4.46 -16.28
C ILE A 52 2.63 -5.60 -16.78
N LEU A 53 1.33 -5.49 -16.54
CA LEU A 53 0.32 -6.39 -17.09
C LEU A 53 -0.31 -5.70 -18.28
N THR A 54 -0.32 -6.36 -19.44
CA THR A 54 -0.90 -5.80 -20.67
C THR A 54 -2.03 -6.68 -21.18
N GLY A 55 -3.17 -6.06 -21.47
CA GLY A 55 -4.36 -6.69 -22.00
C GLY A 55 -4.89 -5.94 -23.21
N LYS A 56 -5.56 -6.65 -24.12
CA LYS A 56 -6.19 -6.05 -25.31
C LYS A 56 -7.70 -6.09 -25.16
N PHE A 57 -8.32 -4.93 -25.24
CA PHE A 57 -9.76 -4.76 -25.22
C PHE A 57 -10.23 -4.09 -26.52
N LYS A 58 -11.45 -4.38 -26.96
CA LYS A 58 -12.08 -3.56 -27.98
C LYS A 58 -12.42 -2.19 -27.39
N ALA A 59 -12.36 -1.14 -28.20
CA ALA A 59 -12.75 0.21 -27.75
C ALA A 59 -14.12 0.22 -27.05
N LYS A 60 -15.11 -0.49 -27.60
CA LYS A 60 -16.46 -0.61 -27.01
C LYS A 60 -16.50 -1.24 -25.60
N GLU A 61 -15.47 -1.97 -25.20
CA GLU A 61 -15.36 -2.62 -23.89
C GLU A 61 -14.75 -1.67 -22.86
N ILE A 62 -13.99 -0.67 -23.31
CA ILE A 62 -13.37 0.35 -22.46
C ILE A 62 -14.25 1.59 -22.33
N ILE A 63 -14.96 1.98 -23.40
CA ILE A 63 -15.82 3.16 -23.38
C ILE A 63 -16.87 3.02 -22.27
N GLY A 64 -16.90 4.01 -21.40
CA GLY A 64 -17.81 4.11 -20.28
C GLY A 64 -17.36 3.39 -19.00
N THR A 65 -16.20 2.74 -19.01
CA THR A 65 -15.60 2.13 -17.81
C THR A 65 -15.02 3.18 -16.88
N SER A 66 -14.99 2.86 -15.58
CA SER A 66 -14.46 3.71 -14.51
C SER A 66 -13.67 2.94 -13.46
N GLU A 67 -13.50 1.64 -13.65
CA GLU A 67 -12.66 0.80 -12.79
C GLU A 67 -11.87 -0.19 -13.63
N ILE A 68 -10.66 -0.46 -13.18
CA ILE A 68 -9.75 -1.45 -13.76
C ILE A 68 -9.22 -2.30 -12.63
N GLY A 69 -9.25 -3.62 -12.81
CA GLY A 69 -8.74 -4.57 -11.85
C GLY A 69 -7.88 -5.62 -12.50
N VAL A 70 -7.23 -6.40 -11.65
CA VAL A 70 -6.47 -7.57 -12.07
C VAL A 70 -6.84 -8.76 -11.22
N ALA A 71 -6.92 -9.91 -11.86
CA ALA A 71 -7.40 -11.12 -11.23
C ALA A 71 -6.57 -12.34 -11.60
N ASN A 72 -6.54 -13.28 -10.65
CA ASN A 72 -6.14 -14.65 -10.89
C ASN A 72 -7.42 -15.49 -10.97
N ASP A 73 -7.82 -15.83 -12.19
CA ASP A 73 -9.11 -16.44 -12.52
C ASP A 73 -10.33 -15.72 -11.92
N LYS A 74 -10.78 -16.10 -10.72
CA LYS A 74 -11.98 -15.53 -10.08
C LYS A 74 -11.67 -14.58 -8.93
N ILE A 75 -10.41 -14.53 -8.48
CA ILE A 75 -10.02 -13.77 -7.30
C ILE A 75 -9.48 -12.42 -7.77
N LEU A 76 -10.11 -11.34 -7.32
CA LEU A 76 -9.58 -9.98 -7.50
C LEU A 76 -8.33 -9.81 -6.64
N ILE A 77 -7.24 -9.35 -7.26
CA ILE A 77 -5.96 -9.13 -6.59
C ILE A 77 -5.76 -7.65 -6.26
N SER A 78 -6.08 -6.77 -7.22
CA SER A 78 -5.97 -5.32 -7.07
C SER A 78 -6.94 -4.65 -8.03
N HIS A 79 -7.38 -3.44 -7.69
CA HIS A 79 -8.15 -2.60 -8.60
C HIS A 79 -8.00 -1.13 -8.26
N ASP A 80 -8.26 -0.30 -9.26
CA ASP A 80 -8.27 1.15 -9.20
C ASP A 80 -9.52 1.71 -9.85
N SER A 81 -9.95 2.87 -9.35
CA SER A 81 -11.01 3.67 -9.96
C SER A 81 -10.40 4.84 -10.74
N TYR A 82 -10.98 5.18 -11.88
CA TYR A 82 -10.58 6.33 -12.71
C TYR A 82 -11.81 7.10 -13.22
N PRO A 83 -11.64 8.39 -13.63
CA PRO A 83 -12.72 9.13 -14.27
C PRO A 83 -13.25 8.37 -15.48
N LYS A 84 -14.58 8.31 -15.61
CA LYS A 84 -15.24 7.53 -16.65
C LYS A 84 -14.60 7.81 -18.02
N PHE A 85 -14.16 6.74 -18.69
CA PHE A 85 -13.52 6.85 -19.98
C PHE A 85 -14.57 7.17 -21.05
N THR A 86 -14.69 8.44 -21.42
CA THR A 86 -15.67 8.92 -22.40
C THR A 86 -15.01 9.52 -23.63
N ASP A 87 -13.86 8.98 -24.06
CA ASP A 87 -13.17 9.51 -25.22
C ASP A 87 -14.00 9.25 -26.50
N ASP A 88 -14.64 10.31 -26.98
CA ASP A 88 -15.49 10.29 -28.17
C ASP A 88 -14.72 9.85 -29.42
N SER A 89 -13.38 10.00 -29.44
CA SER A 89 -12.53 9.58 -30.58
C SER A 89 -12.49 8.05 -30.76
N LEU A 90 -12.85 7.29 -29.72
CA LEU A 90 -13.00 5.83 -29.82
C LEU A 90 -14.40 5.41 -30.31
N THR A 91 -15.35 6.35 -30.44
CA THR A 91 -16.69 6.06 -30.93
C THR A 91 -16.65 5.67 -32.40
N GLY A 92 -16.93 4.40 -32.70
CA GLY A 92 -16.81 3.84 -34.06
C GLY A 92 -15.44 3.27 -34.39
N PHE A 93 -14.46 3.34 -33.48
CA PHE A 93 -13.19 2.65 -33.61
C PHE A 93 -13.39 1.13 -33.46
N SER A 94 -12.93 0.36 -34.44
CA SER A 94 -13.06 -1.11 -34.46
C SER A 94 -11.79 -1.86 -34.00
N GLY A 95 -10.72 -1.12 -33.70
CA GLY A 95 -9.45 -1.68 -33.28
C GLY A 95 -9.39 -2.05 -31.79
N ASP A 96 -8.21 -2.54 -31.40
CA ASP A 96 -7.90 -2.90 -30.01
C ASP A 96 -7.26 -1.71 -29.28
N VAL A 97 -7.63 -1.54 -28.03
CA VAL A 97 -6.99 -0.68 -27.04
C VAL A 97 -6.11 -1.55 -26.18
N ASN A 98 -4.82 -1.23 -26.12
CA ASN A 98 -3.91 -1.84 -25.16
C ASN A 98 -4.10 -1.16 -23.80
N VAL A 99 -4.43 -1.95 -22.79
CA VAL A 99 -4.56 -1.50 -21.41
C VAL A 99 -3.39 -2.05 -20.62
N GLU A 100 -2.71 -1.17 -19.91
CA GLU A 100 -1.61 -1.53 -19.01
C GLU A 100 -1.99 -1.29 -17.56
N TYR A 101 -1.77 -2.29 -16.72
CA TYR A 101 -1.86 -2.18 -15.26
C TYR A 101 -0.48 -2.42 -14.66
N ARG A 102 0.03 -1.46 -13.88
CA ARG A 102 1.42 -1.47 -13.43
C ARG A 102 1.49 -1.64 -11.91
N PHE A 103 2.24 -2.64 -11.46
CA PHE A 103 2.63 -2.79 -10.06
C PHE A 103 4.03 -2.25 -9.88
N GLN A 104 4.16 -1.16 -9.13
CA GLN A 104 5.46 -0.63 -8.75
C GLN A 104 5.93 -1.30 -7.46
N PHE A 105 7.11 -1.91 -7.50
CA PHE A 105 7.73 -2.52 -6.34
C PHE A 105 8.62 -1.49 -5.67
N THR A 106 8.22 -1.12 -4.46
CA THR A 106 9.14 -0.55 -3.49
C THR A 106 9.62 -1.70 -2.60
N THR A 107 10.92 -1.83 -2.45
CA THR A 107 11.46 -2.62 -1.33
C THR A 107 11.10 -1.84 -0.08
N GLY A 108 10.18 -2.36 0.73
CA GLY A 108 10.10 -1.96 2.13
C GLY A 108 11.43 -2.29 2.81
N TYR A 109 11.75 -1.60 3.90
CA TYR A 109 12.87 -2.00 4.75
C TYR A 109 12.39 -3.03 5.76
N GLU A 110 13.27 -3.97 6.11
CA GLU A 110 13.06 -4.83 7.27
C GLU A 110 13.18 -3.95 8.51
N ARG A 111 12.09 -3.83 9.28
CA ARG A 111 12.13 -3.15 10.57
C ARG A 111 12.93 -4.00 11.54
N ASN A 112 14.06 -3.47 11.97
CA ASN A 112 14.87 -4.07 13.03
C ASN A 112 14.11 -4.03 14.37
N GLU A 113 14.57 -4.81 15.33
CA GLU A 113 14.06 -4.68 16.70
C GLU A 113 14.41 -3.31 17.29
N PHE A 114 13.59 -2.84 18.23
CA PHE A 114 13.88 -1.63 18.98
C PHE A 114 15.18 -1.80 19.77
N THR A 115 16.08 -0.84 19.62
CA THR A 115 17.33 -0.78 20.38
C THR A 115 17.16 0.19 21.54
N GLU A 116 17.62 -0.18 22.74
CA GLU A 116 17.65 0.78 23.85
C GLU A 116 18.68 1.88 23.55
N SER A 117 18.27 3.13 23.74
CA SER A 117 19.12 4.30 23.57
C SER A 117 20.13 4.40 24.72
N THR A 118 21.05 5.37 24.64
CA THR A 118 21.96 5.66 25.75
C THR A 118 21.24 6.16 27.01
N THR A 119 20.02 6.68 26.87
CA THR A 119 19.15 7.02 27.99
C THR A 119 18.28 5.83 28.32
N GLU A 120 18.42 5.31 29.54
CA GLU A 120 17.69 4.16 30.05
C GLU A 120 16.17 4.35 29.88
N GLY A 121 15.49 3.31 29.40
CA GLY A 121 14.04 3.32 29.22
C GLY A 121 13.55 4.08 27.97
N ILE A 122 14.44 4.58 27.12
CA ILE A 122 14.11 5.11 25.80
C ILE A 122 14.64 4.16 24.75
N TYR A 123 13.81 3.83 23.77
CA TYR A 123 14.12 2.89 22.72
C TYR A 123 14.00 3.57 21.37
N TYR A 124 14.75 3.10 20.39
CA TYR A 124 14.70 3.65 19.04
C TYR A 124 14.81 2.58 17.95
N ILE A 125 14.31 2.94 16.77
CA ILE A 125 14.38 2.15 15.55
C ILE A 125 14.59 3.10 14.37
N TYR A 126 15.31 2.65 13.35
CA TYR A 126 15.41 3.36 12.07
C TYR A 126 14.10 3.20 11.27
N GLU A 127 13.46 4.31 10.92
CA GLU A 127 12.27 4.37 10.06
C GLU A 127 12.55 5.31 8.88
N GLU A 128 12.76 4.76 7.68
CA GLU A 128 13.09 5.58 6.50
C GLU A 128 11.98 6.60 6.15
N SER A 129 10.73 6.16 6.31
CA SER A 129 9.54 6.95 5.97
C SER A 129 9.12 7.86 7.13
N PRO A 130 8.70 9.12 6.87
CA PRO A 130 8.30 10.05 7.91
C PRO A 130 7.19 9.51 8.81
N VAL A 131 7.43 9.46 10.12
CA VAL A 131 6.47 8.96 11.12
C VAL A 131 5.40 10.01 11.42
N VAL A 132 4.14 9.65 11.21
CA VAL A 132 2.96 10.48 11.48
C VAL A 132 2.18 10.06 12.72
N GLY A 133 2.40 8.84 13.22
CA GLY A 133 1.74 8.35 14.43
C GLY A 133 2.41 7.09 14.98
N VAL A 134 2.27 6.87 16.28
CA VAL A 134 2.76 5.68 16.98
C VAL A 134 1.68 5.24 17.96
N ILE A 135 1.29 3.97 17.89
CA ILE A 135 0.17 3.40 18.66
C ILE A 135 0.63 2.10 19.32
N GLU A 136 0.22 1.86 20.55
CA GLU A 136 0.35 0.57 21.23
C GLU A 136 -0.86 -0.30 20.92
N ASN A 137 -0.66 -1.56 20.50
CA ASN A 137 -1.78 -2.42 20.12
C ASN A 137 -2.75 -2.64 21.29
N GLY A 138 -3.98 -2.14 21.15
CA GLY A 138 -5.04 -2.24 22.17
C GLY A 138 -5.18 -1.03 23.10
N ASP A 139 -4.28 -0.05 23.01
CA ASP A 139 -4.19 1.08 23.94
C ASP A 139 -4.17 2.47 23.26
N SER A 140 -4.10 3.51 24.09
CA SER A 140 -4.02 4.92 23.64
C SER A 140 -2.68 5.19 22.96
N GLY A 141 -2.70 5.92 21.83
CA GLY A 141 -1.48 6.23 21.08
C GLY A 141 -0.46 7.07 21.85
N TYR A 142 0.80 7.00 21.44
CA TYR A 142 1.88 7.79 22.01
C TYR A 142 1.74 9.26 21.64
N ARG A 143 2.05 10.14 22.59
CA ARG A 143 2.08 11.58 22.35
C ARG A 143 3.32 11.96 21.54
N LYS A 144 3.15 12.66 20.42
CA LYS A 144 4.29 13.27 19.71
C LYS A 144 4.92 14.39 20.52
N VAL A 145 6.25 14.38 20.64
CA VAL A 145 7.04 15.50 21.16
C VAL A 145 8.03 16.00 20.10
N ASN A 146 8.62 17.18 20.32
CA ASN A 146 9.41 17.88 19.31
C ASN A 146 10.93 17.73 19.46
N SER A 147 11.40 17.06 20.51
CA SER A 147 12.82 16.84 20.75
C SER A 147 13.07 15.61 21.62
N LEU A 148 14.27 15.06 21.51
CA LEU A 148 14.74 13.99 22.40
C LEU A 148 14.79 14.44 23.86
N GLU A 149 15.14 15.70 24.13
CA GLU A 149 15.13 16.27 25.49
C GLU A 149 13.72 16.23 26.11
N THR A 150 12.70 16.60 25.34
CA THR A 150 11.30 16.53 25.83
C THR A 150 10.90 15.08 26.05
N LEU A 151 11.30 14.18 25.14
CA LEU A 151 11.00 12.75 25.22
C LEU A 151 11.46 12.15 26.55
N ILE A 152 12.67 12.48 27.01
CA ILE A 152 13.26 11.97 28.27
C ILE A 152 12.34 12.24 29.47
N SER A 153 11.65 13.38 29.48
CA SER A 153 10.79 13.79 30.60
C SER A 153 9.34 13.32 30.51
N VAL A 154 8.89 12.78 29.35
CA VAL A 154 7.48 12.49 29.09
C VAL A 154 7.33 11.01 28.71
N ARG A 155 6.89 10.19 29.67
CA ARG A 155 6.46 8.80 29.39
C ARG A 155 5.25 8.77 28.46
N GLY A 156 5.12 7.69 27.70
CA GLY A 156 4.05 7.55 26.72
C GLY A 156 4.17 8.53 25.56
N SER A 157 5.41 8.89 25.18
CA SER A 157 5.66 9.82 24.07
C SER A 157 6.64 9.27 23.05
N TYR A 158 6.65 9.90 21.87
CA TYR A 158 7.58 9.57 20.79
C TYR A 158 8.14 10.83 20.12
N TYR A 159 9.34 10.69 19.55
CA TYR A 159 10.04 11.71 18.81
C TYR A 159 10.63 11.08 17.55
N TYR A 160 10.40 11.69 16.39
CA TYR A 160 11.03 11.25 15.14
C TYR A 160 12.05 12.31 14.72
N ASP A 161 13.30 11.89 14.65
CA ASP A 161 14.40 12.70 14.15
C ASP A 161 14.50 12.56 12.63
N TYR A 162 14.22 13.65 11.91
CA TYR A 162 14.25 13.67 10.45
C TYR A 162 15.67 13.57 9.87
N GLU A 163 16.70 13.96 10.63
CA GLU A 163 18.08 13.93 10.15
C GLU A 163 18.66 12.51 10.22
N SER A 164 18.47 11.83 11.36
CA SER A 164 18.94 10.46 11.56
C SER A 164 17.93 9.37 11.15
N GLN A 165 16.70 9.76 10.81
CA GLN A 165 15.58 8.87 10.49
C GLN A 165 15.28 7.86 11.61
N ASN A 166 15.56 8.25 12.86
CA ASN A 166 15.28 7.41 14.02
C ASN A 166 13.97 7.84 14.68
N LEU A 167 13.10 6.85 14.90
CA LEU A 167 11.95 6.98 15.78
C LEU A 167 12.37 6.56 17.19
N TYR A 168 12.28 7.50 18.13
CA TYR A 168 12.48 7.28 19.56
C TYR A 168 11.15 7.18 20.29
N ILE A 169 11.04 6.25 21.24
CA ILE A 169 9.86 6.01 22.06
C ILE A 169 10.27 5.96 23.53
N HIS A 170 9.52 6.67 24.36
CA HIS A 170 9.56 6.53 25.81
C HIS A 170 8.27 5.82 26.25
N PRO A 171 8.33 4.51 26.58
CA PRO A 171 7.16 3.72 26.95
C PRO A 171 6.43 4.26 28.19
N PHE A 172 5.18 3.86 28.37
CA PHE A 172 4.41 4.19 29.58
C PHE A 172 5.02 3.53 30.82
N ASP A 173 5.47 2.29 30.67
CA ASP A 173 6.05 1.46 31.73
C ASP A 173 7.58 1.34 31.61
N SER A 174 8.26 1.15 32.74
CA SER A 174 9.73 1.10 32.80
C SER A 174 10.35 -0.19 32.25
N ASN A 175 9.53 -1.15 31.79
CA ASN A 175 9.96 -2.50 31.51
C ASN A 175 9.79 -2.84 30.03
N SER A 176 10.75 -2.41 29.20
CA SER A 176 10.94 -2.82 27.80
C SER A 176 9.78 -2.60 26.82
N LEU A 177 10.09 -2.42 25.54
CA LEU A 177 9.10 -2.46 24.45
C LEU A 177 8.72 -3.92 24.13
N ASN A 178 8.08 -4.62 25.08
CA ASN A 178 7.60 -6.00 24.88
C ASN A 178 6.20 -6.08 24.27
N HIS A 179 5.57 -4.94 24.00
CA HIS A 179 4.26 -4.83 23.40
C HIS A 179 4.36 -4.43 21.91
N GLU A 180 3.38 -4.83 21.11
CA GLU A 180 3.35 -4.51 19.68
C GLU A 180 3.15 -3.00 19.47
N ILE A 181 4.14 -2.36 18.86
CA ILE A 181 4.08 -0.95 18.45
C ILE A 181 3.71 -0.86 16.97
N ILE A 182 2.62 -0.13 16.70
CA ILE A 182 2.15 0.19 15.37
C ILE A 182 2.66 1.59 14.99
N ILE A 183 3.58 1.64 14.03
CA ILE A 183 4.13 2.90 13.48
C ILE A 183 3.39 3.24 12.19
N GLN A 184 2.81 4.44 12.15
CA GLN A 184 2.14 5.01 10.99
C GLN A 184 3.10 5.95 10.26
N THR A 185 3.35 5.71 8.99
CA THR A 185 4.25 6.51 8.13
C THR A 185 3.49 7.16 6.98
N ARG A 186 4.07 8.20 6.35
CA ARG A 186 3.56 8.78 5.09
C ARG A 186 3.92 7.95 3.88
#